data_AF-A0A957HG21-F1
#
_entry.id   AF-A0A957HG21-F1
#
_cell.length_a   1.000
_cell.length_b   1.000
_cell.length_c   1.000
_cell.angle_alpha   90.00
_cell.angle_beta   90.00
_cell.angle_gamma   90.00
#
_symmetry.space_group_name_H-M   'P 1'
#
loop_
_entity.id
_entity.type
_entity.pdbx_description
1 polymer ?
#
loop_
_entity_poly.entity_id
_entity_poly.type
_entity_poly.pdbx_seq_one_letter_code
_entity_poly.pdbx_strand_id
1 'polypeptide(L)'
;MLLPLLMVGLLWNILQQAVLAQGCNGDSAFWEVSTRHLGEQPPQCFVQQMMVSKFDCSWQIASLDQLVADCEANPQRRIVIYSHGNWMEYGEARQRALMIFRMMCACHNQPLTFIAFTWPSERDQGFAKDIRGKKDLIDIESYYLASLITLLPADQPIGIMGFSFGTRVVSGALHLLGGGTLGGRGIMQSDAERPPYRVSLYAGAFDRDAFTSGGEYRCGLTNVEQLVNLFNSDDPVLRRFHFFERGSSPTAAGYRGLLIPCSVPNSSGIAGLFPSITQYDCRAIGRSHSETDYLRCPAMQRAMQNVLGY
;
A
#
# COMPACT_ATOMS: atom_id res chain seq x y z
N MET A 1 32.55 12.30 -17.93
CA MET A 1 32.37 11.62 -16.63
C MET A 1 30.92 11.12 -16.48
N LEU A 2 30.42 10.33 -17.44
CA LEU A 2 29.00 9.93 -17.60
C LEU A 2 28.78 8.40 -17.61
N LEU A 3 29.84 7.62 -17.44
CA LEU A 3 29.79 6.16 -17.51
C LEU A 3 29.18 5.43 -16.28
N PRO A 4 29.18 5.94 -15.02
CA PRO A 4 28.70 5.11 -13.90
C PRO A 4 27.17 4.92 -13.87
N LEU A 5 26.40 5.91 -14.31
CA LEU A 5 24.92 5.89 -14.24
C LEU A 5 24.27 4.98 -15.29
N LEU A 6 24.90 4.85 -16.46
CA LEU A 6 24.42 3.97 -17.54
C LEU A 6 24.62 2.48 -17.22
N MET A 7 25.69 2.11 -16.49
CA MET A 7 25.92 0.72 -16.07
C MET A 7 24.94 0.28 -14.98
N VAL A 8 24.55 1.16 -14.04
CA VAL A 8 23.55 0.83 -13.00
C VAL A 8 22.17 0.55 -13.61
N GLY A 9 21.74 1.34 -14.60
CA GLY A 9 20.45 1.14 -15.27
C GLY A 9 20.38 -0.12 -16.15
N LEU A 10 21.48 -0.49 -16.82
CA LEU A 10 21.57 -1.71 -17.62
C LEU A 10 21.66 -2.98 -16.75
N LEU A 11 22.40 -2.93 -15.65
CA LEU A 11 22.43 -4.03 -14.66
C LEU A 11 21.05 -4.23 -14.01
N TRP A 12 20.30 -3.16 -13.76
CA TRP A 12 18.94 -3.23 -13.22
C TRP A 12 17.93 -3.87 -14.19
N ASN A 13 18.00 -3.58 -15.49
CA ASN A 13 17.13 -4.21 -16.49
C ASN A 13 17.44 -5.71 -16.67
N ILE A 14 18.72 -6.10 -16.60
CA ILE A 14 19.13 -7.51 -16.66
C ILE A 14 18.70 -8.23 -15.38
N LEU A 15 18.81 -7.58 -14.21
CA LEU A 15 18.27 -8.07 -12.94
C LEU A 15 16.74 -8.21 -13.00
N GLN A 16 15.99 -7.26 -13.54
CA GLN A 16 14.53 -7.39 -13.69
C GLN A 16 14.12 -8.63 -14.51
N GLN A 17 14.83 -8.94 -15.60
CA GLN A 17 14.55 -10.13 -16.40
C GLN A 17 14.97 -11.43 -15.70
N ALA A 18 16.08 -11.42 -14.96
CA ALA A 18 16.56 -12.58 -14.20
C ALA A 18 15.71 -12.88 -12.93
N VAL A 19 15.20 -11.83 -12.28
CA VAL A 19 14.35 -11.90 -11.07
C VAL A 19 12.96 -12.47 -11.36
N LEU A 20 12.46 -12.29 -12.58
CA LEU A 20 11.23 -12.94 -13.01
C LEU A 20 11.41 -14.46 -13.24
N ALA A 21 12.65 -14.93 -13.38
CA ALA A 21 13.01 -16.33 -13.67
C ALA A 21 13.53 -17.11 -12.44
N GLN A 22 13.97 -16.44 -11.37
CA GLN A 22 14.35 -17.11 -10.12
C GLN A 22 13.12 -17.45 -9.28
N GLY A 23 13.00 -18.73 -8.91
CA GLY A 23 12.04 -19.20 -7.92
C GLY A 23 12.25 -18.47 -6.59
N CYS A 24 11.16 -18.33 -5.82
CA CYS A 24 11.19 -17.71 -4.51
C CYS A 24 12.30 -18.32 -3.65
N ASN A 25 12.98 -17.51 -2.84
CA ASN A 25 13.72 -18.03 -1.71
C ASN A 25 12.74 -18.89 -0.90
N GLY A 26 13.04 -20.19 -0.72
CA GLY A 26 12.04 -21.21 -0.35
C GLY A 26 11.28 -20.94 0.96
N ASP A 27 11.80 -20.00 1.76
CA ASP A 27 11.25 -19.63 3.05
C ASP A 27 10.31 -18.42 3.01
N SER A 28 10.14 -17.70 1.89
CA SER A 28 9.18 -16.58 1.81
C SER A 28 7.78 -17.08 1.46
N ALA A 29 6.75 -16.50 2.07
CA ALA A 29 5.36 -16.84 1.80
C ALA A 29 4.67 -15.73 0.99
N PHE A 30 3.87 -16.12 0.00
CA PHE A 30 3.04 -15.19 -0.77
C PHE A 30 1.56 -15.57 -0.65
N TRP A 31 0.80 -14.64 -0.07
CA TRP A 31 -0.62 -14.75 0.18
C TRP A 31 -1.39 -13.66 -0.58
N GLU A 32 -2.62 -13.96 -0.93
CA GLU A 32 -3.63 -13.00 -1.36
C GLU A 32 -4.77 -13.00 -0.34
N VAL A 33 -5.23 -11.80 0.03
CA VAL A 33 -6.50 -11.59 0.71
C VAL A 33 -7.35 -10.70 -0.20
N SER A 34 -8.44 -11.27 -0.70
CA SER A 34 -9.34 -10.64 -1.68
C SER A 34 -10.68 -10.28 -1.04
N THR A 35 -11.11 -9.05 -1.32
CA THR A 35 -12.42 -8.49 -0.97
C THR A 35 -13.29 -8.27 -2.20
N ARG A 36 -12.83 -8.65 -3.40
CA ARG A 36 -13.52 -8.39 -4.68
C ARG A 36 -14.95 -8.92 -4.78
N HIS A 37 -15.28 -9.97 -4.02
CA HIS A 37 -16.63 -10.54 -3.93
C HIS A 37 -17.47 -9.93 -2.80
N LEU A 38 -16.86 -9.13 -1.91
CA LEU A 38 -17.56 -8.39 -0.88
C LEU A 38 -18.20 -7.15 -1.50
N GLY A 39 -19.46 -6.91 -1.16
CA GLY A 39 -20.18 -5.72 -1.64
C GLY A 39 -19.84 -4.46 -0.84
N GLU A 40 -20.48 -3.36 -1.23
CA GLU A 40 -20.36 -2.05 -0.58
C GLU A 40 -20.98 -1.98 0.83
N GLN A 41 -21.73 -3.01 1.22
CA GLN A 41 -22.28 -3.10 2.57
C GLN A 41 -21.51 -4.22 3.30
N PRO A 42 -20.60 -3.87 4.23
CA PRO A 42 -19.84 -4.87 4.95
C PRO A 42 -20.79 -5.74 5.77
N PRO A 43 -20.88 -7.05 5.49
CA PRO A 43 -21.74 -7.92 6.26
C PRO A 43 -21.24 -8.05 7.70
N GLN A 44 -22.11 -8.51 8.60
CA GLN A 44 -21.67 -8.93 9.92
C GLN A 44 -20.61 -10.04 9.78
N CYS A 45 -19.52 -9.96 10.54
CA CYS A 45 -18.41 -10.91 10.45
C CYS A 45 -17.82 -11.02 9.03
N PHE A 46 -17.68 -9.89 8.31
CA PHE A 46 -17.12 -9.88 6.95
C PHE A 46 -15.68 -10.41 6.87
N VAL A 47 -14.92 -10.35 7.96
CA VAL A 47 -13.51 -10.74 7.92
C VAL A 47 -13.36 -12.23 7.62
N GLN A 48 -14.25 -13.07 8.17
CA GLN A 48 -14.34 -14.50 7.86
C GLN A 48 -14.82 -14.77 6.43
N GLN A 49 -15.35 -13.75 5.75
CA GLN A 49 -15.82 -13.85 4.38
C GLN A 49 -14.75 -13.42 3.37
N MET A 50 -13.61 -12.87 3.79
CA MET A 50 -12.51 -12.56 2.88
C MET A 50 -12.00 -13.85 2.20
N MET A 51 -11.76 -13.78 0.89
CA MET A 51 -11.21 -14.91 0.16
C MET A 51 -9.69 -14.90 0.31
N VAL A 52 -9.13 -16.01 0.81
CA VAL A 52 -7.69 -16.14 1.02
C VAL A 52 -7.13 -17.18 0.07
N SER A 53 -5.95 -16.90 -0.49
CA SER A 53 -5.23 -17.86 -1.33
C SER A 53 -3.74 -17.79 -1.06
N LYS A 54 -3.06 -18.93 -1.11
CA LYS A 54 -1.60 -19.02 -1.03
C LYS A 54 -1.04 -19.31 -2.40
N PHE A 55 0.04 -18.63 -2.78
CA PHE A 55 0.76 -18.93 -4.01
C PHE A 55 1.94 -19.86 -3.73
N ASP A 56 1.88 -21.07 -4.27
CA ASP A 56 2.99 -22.03 -4.33
C ASP A 56 3.03 -22.66 -5.72
N CYS A 57 3.80 -22.04 -6.61
CA CYS A 57 3.80 -22.26 -8.07
C CYS A 57 2.44 -22.04 -8.78
N SER A 58 1.35 -22.09 -8.03
CA SER A 58 -0.05 -21.94 -8.43
C SER A 58 -0.84 -21.40 -7.24
N TRP A 59 -1.99 -20.80 -7.52
CA TRP A 59 -2.88 -20.29 -6.47
C TRP A 59 -3.69 -21.43 -5.87
N GLN A 60 -3.57 -21.60 -4.56
CA GLN A 60 -4.31 -22.57 -3.77
C GLN A 60 -5.28 -21.83 -2.86
N ILE A 61 -6.53 -22.28 -2.80
CA ILE A 61 -7.52 -21.76 -1.87
C ILE A 61 -7.02 -22.01 -0.44
N ALA A 62 -7.14 -21.00 0.41
CA ALA A 62 -6.75 -21.07 1.80
C ALA A 62 -7.76 -20.31 2.68
N SER A 63 -7.51 -20.26 3.98
CA SER A 63 -8.31 -19.49 4.93
C SER A 63 -7.50 -18.40 5.62
N LEU A 64 -8.20 -17.47 6.25
CA LEU A 64 -7.58 -16.44 7.07
C LEU A 64 -6.85 -17.05 8.28
N ASP A 65 -7.41 -18.08 8.90
CA ASP A 65 -6.76 -18.80 10.00
C ASP A 65 -5.42 -19.42 9.56
N GLN A 66 -5.34 -19.93 8.34
CA GLN A 66 -4.09 -20.47 7.79
C GLN A 66 -3.04 -19.37 7.56
N LEU A 67 -3.46 -18.19 7.09
CA LEU A 67 -2.57 -17.03 6.96
C LEU A 67 -2.05 -16.57 8.34
N VAL A 68 -2.94 -16.44 9.33
CA VAL A 68 -2.56 -16.03 10.68
C VAL A 68 -1.63 -17.06 11.31
N ALA A 69 -1.95 -18.35 11.21
CA ALA A 69 -1.10 -19.43 11.71
C ALA A 69 0.28 -19.47 11.02
N ASP A 70 0.36 -19.20 9.71
CA ASP A 70 1.65 -19.08 9.00
C ASP A 70 2.47 -17.90 9.50
N CYS A 71 1.84 -16.77 9.82
CA CYS A 71 2.52 -15.64 10.45
C CYS A 71 3.02 -16.03 11.84
N GLU A 72 2.17 -16.58 12.71
CA GLU A 72 2.52 -16.99 14.08
C GLU A 72 3.64 -18.04 14.13
N ALA A 73 3.63 -18.99 13.20
CA ALA A 73 4.66 -20.02 13.10
C ALA A 73 6.01 -19.48 12.58
N ASN A 74 6.03 -18.27 12.02
CA ASN A 74 7.22 -17.67 11.41
C ASN A 74 7.45 -16.23 11.90
N PRO A 75 7.61 -16.00 13.22
CA PRO A 75 7.69 -14.67 13.82
C PRO A 75 8.91 -13.85 13.38
N GLN A 76 9.95 -14.53 12.86
CA GLN A 76 11.13 -13.88 12.28
C GLN A 76 10.85 -13.22 10.92
N ARG A 77 9.75 -13.57 10.23
CA ARG A 77 9.39 -12.97 8.95
C ARG A 77 8.74 -11.63 9.19
N ARG A 78 9.19 -10.61 8.46
CA ARG A 78 8.42 -9.36 8.36
C ARG A 78 7.19 -9.60 7.49
N ILE A 79 6.06 -9.02 7.88
CA ILE A 79 4.86 -9.01 7.04
C ILE A 79 4.92 -7.77 6.13
N VAL A 80 4.71 -7.96 4.83
CA VAL A 80 4.58 -6.86 3.86
C VAL A 80 3.22 -6.94 3.19
N ILE A 81 2.41 -5.90 3.35
CA ILE A 81 1.10 -5.80 2.72
C ILE A 81 1.19 -4.86 1.51
N TYR A 82 0.59 -5.27 0.39
CA TYR A 82 0.56 -4.48 -0.83
C TYR A 82 -0.87 -4.30 -1.34
N SER A 83 -1.26 -3.05 -1.61
CA SER A 83 -2.55 -2.69 -2.21
C SER A 83 -2.37 -2.03 -3.58
N HIS A 84 -3.02 -2.61 -4.58
CA HIS A 84 -2.92 -2.16 -5.97
C HIS A 84 -3.80 -0.96 -6.29
N GLY A 85 -3.54 -0.34 -7.45
CA GLY A 85 -4.26 0.82 -7.97
C GLY A 85 -5.60 0.49 -8.64
N ASN A 86 -6.18 1.49 -9.32
CA ASN A 86 -7.43 1.33 -10.06
C ASN A 86 -7.26 0.49 -11.33
N TRP A 87 -8.39 -0.01 -11.84
CA TRP A 87 -8.52 -0.69 -13.13
C TRP A 87 -7.63 -1.92 -13.24
N MET A 88 -7.74 -2.81 -12.26
CA MET A 88 -7.12 -4.12 -12.34
C MET A 88 -8.20 -5.20 -12.31
N GLU A 89 -8.25 -6.00 -13.36
CA GLU A 89 -8.94 -7.28 -13.32
C GLU A 89 -8.29 -8.21 -12.30
N TYR A 90 -9.02 -9.23 -11.87
CA TYR A 90 -8.57 -10.19 -10.85
C TYR A 90 -7.18 -10.77 -11.15
N GLY A 91 -6.99 -11.27 -12.39
CA GLY A 91 -5.72 -11.86 -12.82
C GLY A 91 -4.58 -10.83 -12.89
N GLU A 92 -4.87 -9.61 -13.32
CA GLU A 92 -3.89 -8.53 -13.43
C GLU A 92 -3.39 -8.08 -12.05
N ALA A 93 -4.29 -7.98 -11.07
CA ALA A 93 -3.92 -7.65 -9.69
C ALA A 93 -2.97 -8.69 -9.09
N ARG A 94 -3.26 -9.99 -9.28
CA ARG A 94 -2.38 -11.08 -8.86
C ARG A 94 -1.02 -11.04 -9.56
N GLN A 95 -0.99 -10.86 -10.87
CA GLN A 95 0.26 -10.75 -11.63
C GLN A 95 1.09 -9.55 -11.18
N ARG A 96 0.42 -8.42 -10.91
CA ARG A 96 1.08 -7.22 -10.43
C ARG A 96 1.71 -7.42 -9.06
N ALA A 97 0.95 -7.97 -8.11
CA ALA A 97 1.45 -8.26 -6.78
C ALA A 97 2.61 -9.28 -6.80
N LEU A 98 2.52 -10.34 -7.62
CA LEU A 98 3.59 -11.32 -7.79
C LEU A 98 4.89 -10.68 -8.29
N MET A 99 4.79 -9.73 -9.22
CA MET A 99 5.94 -8.99 -9.72
C MET A 99 6.60 -8.15 -8.61
N ILE A 100 5.81 -7.44 -7.79
CA ILE A 100 6.35 -6.67 -6.64
C ILE A 100 7.01 -7.61 -5.61
N PHE A 101 6.34 -8.71 -5.27
CA PHE A 101 6.88 -9.73 -4.37
C PHE A 101 8.23 -10.27 -4.84
N ARG A 102 8.33 -10.69 -6.11
CA ARG A 102 9.60 -11.17 -6.69
C ARG A 102 10.70 -10.11 -6.65
N MET A 103 10.38 -8.85 -6.92
CA MET A 103 11.34 -7.76 -6.80
C MET A 103 11.83 -7.56 -5.36
N MET A 104 10.94 -7.67 -4.37
CA MET A 104 11.34 -7.60 -2.96
C MET A 104 12.27 -8.75 -2.59
N CYS A 105 11.92 -9.98 -2.94
CA CYS A 105 12.77 -11.15 -2.69
C CYS A 105 14.15 -11.03 -3.38
N ALA A 106 14.22 -10.38 -4.54
CA ALA A 106 15.49 -10.15 -5.21
C ALA A 106 16.35 -9.04 -4.58
N CYS A 107 15.71 -8.05 -3.96
CA CYS A 107 16.41 -6.94 -3.30
C CYS A 107 16.74 -7.25 -1.84
N HIS A 108 16.28 -8.40 -1.30
CA HIS A 108 16.34 -8.71 0.11
C HIS A 108 16.43 -10.21 0.38
N ASN A 109 17.45 -10.59 1.17
CA ASN A 109 17.75 -11.98 1.44
C ASN A 109 16.99 -12.58 2.64
N GLN A 110 16.28 -11.78 3.44
CA GLN A 110 15.50 -12.35 4.55
C GLN A 110 14.13 -12.80 4.06
N PRO A 111 13.61 -13.92 4.60
CA PRO A 111 12.27 -14.36 4.31
C PRO A 111 11.21 -13.36 4.80
N LEU A 112 10.15 -13.21 4.03
CA LEU A 112 9.01 -12.35 4.36
C LEU A 112 7.68 -13.05 4.11
N THR A 113 6.64 -12.55 4.75
CA THR A 113 5.25 -12.91 4.45
C THR A 113 4.63 -11.77 3.65
N PHE A 114 4.49 -11.95 2.34
CA PHE A 114 3.87 -10.96 1.46
C PHE A 114 2.37 -11.21 1.36
N ILE A 115 1.57 -10.17 1.57
CA ILE A 115 0.11 -10.21 1.48
C ILE A 115 -0.32 -9.23 0.40
N ALA A 116 -0.81 -9.74 -0.73
CA ALA A 116 -1.53 -8.94 -1.70
C ALA A 116 -2.96 -8.71 -1.22
N PHE A 117 -3.29 -7.46 -0.90
CA PHE A 117 -4.67 -7.05 -0.63
C PHE A 117 -5.32 -6.64 -1.96
N THR A 118 -6.24 -7.47 -2.45
CA THR A 118 -6.91 -7.25 -3.75
C THR A 118 -8.36 -6.85 -3.56
N TRP A 119 -8.76 -5.76 -4.23
CA TRP A 119 -10.06 -5.10 -4.04
C TRP A 119 -10.74 -4.87 -5.41
N PRO A 120 -12.08 -4.69 -5.47
CA PRO A 120 -12.82 -4.61 -6.73
C PRO A 120 -12.57 -3.27 -7.43
N SER A 121 -11.44 -3.23 -8.15
CA SER A 121 -10.94 -2.04 -8.82
C SER A 121 -11.19 -2.06 -10.33
N GLU A 122 -11.83 -3.10 -10.86
CA GLU A 122 -12.17 -3.24 -12.27
C GLU A 122 -12.82 -1.99 -12.81
N ARG A 123 -12.59 -1.69 -14.08
CA ARG A 123 -13.22 -0.54 -14.71
C ARG A 123 -14.72 -0.78 -14.83
N ASP A 124 -15.52 0.01 -14.12
CA ASP A 124 -16.97 0.03 -14.30
C ASP A 124 -17.39 1.39 -14.88
N GLN A 125 -18.25 1.36 -15.89
CA GLN A 125 -18.76 2.57 -16.58
C GLN A 125 -17.66 3.50 -17.19
N GLY A 126 -18.05 4.75 -17.48
CA GLY A 126 -17.15 5.80 -18.00
C GLY A 126 -16.25 6.40 -16.91
N PHE A 127 -15.04 6.82 -17.31
CA PHE A 127 -13.93 7.30 -16.43
C PHE A 127 -14.37 8.12 -15.21
N ALA A 128 -15.18 9.17 -15.40
CA ALA A 128 -15.57 10.07 -14.31
C ALA A 128 -16.67 9.53 -13.39
N LYS A 129 -17.48 8.56 -13.84
CA LYS A 129 -18.45 7.87 -12.99
C LYS A 129 -17.76 6.79 -12.16
N ASP A 130 -16.85 6.05 -12.79
CA ASP A 130 -16.01 5.03 -12.15
C ASP A 130 -15.27 5.59 -10.93
N ILE A 131 -14.53 6.69 -11.10
CA ILE A 131 -13.74 7.28 -10.01
C ILE A 131 -14.62 7.75 -8.85
N ARG A 132 -15.82 8.27 -9.14
CA ARG A 132 -16.72 8.78 -8.10
C ARG A 132 -17.39 7.67 -7.32
N GLY A 133 -17.89 6.64 -8.01
CA GLY A 133 -18.48 5.47 -7.35
C GLY A 133 -17.46 4.76 -6.44
N LYS A 134 -16.17 4.82 -6.80
CA LYS A 134 -15.09 4.19 -6.04
C LYS A 134 -14.72 4.91 -4.75
N LYS A 135 -15.17 6.15 -4.49
CA LYS A 135 -14.81 6.83 -3.24
C LYS A 135 -15.37 6.08 -2.02
N ASP A 136 -16.67 5.81 -2.03
CA ASP A 136 -17.33 5.09 -0.93
C ASP A 136 -16.78 3.66 -0.81
N LEU A 137 -16.54 3.01 -1.94
CA LEU A 137 -15.90 1.70 -1.98
C LEU A 137 -14.51 1.73 -1.33
N ILE A 138 -13.67 2.73 -1.62
CA ILE A 138 -12.32 2.83 -1.04
C ILE A 138 -12.36 2.99 0.49
N ASP A 139 -13.34 3.72 1.03
CA ASP A 139 -13.51 3.81 2.50
C ASP A 139 -13.87 2.45 3.11
N ILE A 140 -14.67 1.64 2.41
CA ILE A 140 -15.00 0.28 2.84
C ILE A 140 -13.79 -0.65 2.70
N GLU A 141 -13.05 -0.56 1.60
CA GLU A 141 -11.82 -1.34 1.40
C GLU A 141 -10.73 -0.98 2.42
N SER A 142 -10.67 0.30 2.82
CA SER A 142 -9.82 0.76 3.92
C SER A 142 -10.20 0.10 5.24
N TYR A 143 -11.51 -0.03 5.50
CA TYR A 143 -12.03 -0.72 6.68
C TYR A 143 -11.74 -2.22 6.66
N TYR A 144 -11.85 -2.86 5.49
CA TYR A 144 -11.46 -4.26 5.30
C TYR A 144 -9.97 -4.48 5.55
N LEU A 145 -9.11 -3.67 4.94
CA LEU A 145 -7.67 -3.77 5.12
C LEU A 145 -7.26 -3.56 6.59
N ALA A 146 -7.80 -2.53 7.24
CA ALA A 146 -7.48 -2.28 8.64
C ALA A 146 -7.96 -3.41 9.55
N SER A 147 -9.12 -4.02 9.25
CA SER A 147 -9.62 -5.17 10.03
C SER A 147 -8.76 -6.42 9.81
N LEU A 148 -8.28 -6.67 8.59
CA LEU A 148 -7.28 -7.70 8.33
C LEU A 148 -6.03 -7.48 9.20
N ILE A 149 -5.50 -6.25 9.25
CA ILE A 149 -4.30 -5.92 10.04
C ILE A 149 -4.52 -6.22 11.52
N THR A 150 -5.71 -5.99 12.08
CA THR A 150 -5.98 -6.29 13.50
C THR A 150 -5.91 -7.77 13.85
N LEU A 151 -6.04 -8.67 12.86
CA LEU A 151 -5.98 -10.12 13.06
C LEU A 151 -4.59 -10.71 12.90
N LEU A 152 -3.66 -9.97 12.29
CA LEU A 152 -2.28 -10.39 12.18
C LEU A 152 -1.58 -10.29 13.54
N PRO A 153 -0.55 -11.13 13.82
CA PRO A 153 0.19 -11.09 15.08
C PRO A 153 0.64 -9.68 15.47
N ALA A 154 0.40 -9.30 16.72
CA ALA A 154 0.62 -7.93 17.20
C ALA A 154 2.09 -7.56 17.37
N ASP A 155 2.95 -8.56 17.60
CA ASP A 155 4.38 -8.43 17.85
C ASP A 155 5.23 -8.43 16.57
N GLN A 156 4.66 -8.78 15.42
CA GLN A 156 5.38 -8.81 14.15
C GLN A 156 5.42 -7.43 13.48
N PRO A 157 6.58 -7.01 12.96
CA PRO A 157 6.69 -5.75 12.24
C PRO A 157 5.96 -5.84 10.89
N ILE A 158 5.21 -4.79 10.55
CA ILE A 158 4.43 -4.71 9.32
C ILE A 158 4.95 -3.55 8.44
N GLY A 159 5.29 -3.88 7.20
CA GLY A 159 5.50 -2.92 6.11
C GLY A 159 4.26 -2.85 5.20
N ILE A 160 3.90 -1.66 4.72
CA ILE A 160 2.71 -1.48 3.87
C ILE A 160 3.05 -0.66 2.63
N MET A 161 2.68 -1.17 1.45
CA MET A 161 2.82 -0.50 0.17
C MET A 161 1.48 -0.25 -0.50
N GLY A 162 1.33 0.93 -1.11
CA GLY A 162 0.16 1.27 -1.91
C GLY A 162 0.55 1.95 -3.21
N PHE A 163 -0.19 1.64 -4.27
CA PHE A 163 -0.09 2.31 -5.57
C PHE A 163 -1.39 3.03 -5.94
N SER A 164 -1.33 4.29 -6.40
CA SER A 164 -2.51 5.01 -6.91
C SER A 164 -3.69 4.96 -5.93
N PHE A 165 -4.89 4.49 -6.30
CA PHE A 165 -5.99 4.31 -5.33
C PHE A 165 -5.70 3.32 -4.20
N GLY A 166 -4.80 2.35 -4.38
CA GLY A 166 -4.31 1.51 -3.29
C GLY A 166 -3.61 2.32 -2.19
N THR A 167 -3.00 3.46 -2.51
CA THR A 167 -2.50 4.38 -1.46
C THR A 167 -3.62 4.98 -0.63
N ARG A 168 -4.79 5.19 -1.22
CA ARG A 168 -5.97 5.73 -0.54
C ARG A 168 -6.55 4.67 0.40
N VAL A 169 -6.64 3.42 -0.06
CA VAL A 169 -7.00 2.25 0.77
C VAL A 169 -6.05 2.12 1.97
N VAL A 170 -4.73 2.18 1.72
CA VAL A 170 -3.72 2.12 2.79
C VAL A 170 -3.84 3.30 3.76
N SER A 171 -3.99 4.52 3.25
CA SER A 171 -4.07 5.73 4.09
C SER A 171 -5.33 5.74 4.95
N GLY A 172 -6.47 5.30 4.39
CA GLY A 172 -7.70 5.13 5.12
C GLY A 172 -7.60 4.02 6.17
N ALA A 173 -6.96 2.89 5.84
CA ALA A 173 -6.75 1.81 6.80
C ALA A 173 -5.92 2.28 8.00
N LEU A 174 -4.82 3.00 7.74
CA LEU A 174 -4.00 3.61 8.78
C LEU A 174 -4.78 4.64 9.60
N HIS A 175 -5.67 5.43 8.96
CA HIS A 175 -6.52 6.38 9.67
C HIS A 175 -7.43 5.67 10.69
N LEU A 176 -8.04 4.55 10.30
CA LEU A 176 -8.88 3.74 11.19
C LEU A 176 -8.05 3.09 12.31
N LEU A 177 -6.88 2.55 11.99
CA LEU A 177 -5.95 1.99 12.98
C LEU A 177 -5.45 3.05 13.96
N GLY A 178 -5.32 4.31 13.54
CA GLY A 178 -4.98 5.44 14.41
C GLY A 178 -6.15 5.99 15.24
N GLY A 179 -7.31 5.32 15.25
CA GLY A 179 -8.51 5.72 16.01
C GLY A 179 -9.45 6.68 15.27
N GLY A 180 -9.23 6.87 13.97
CA GLY A 180 -10.11 7.64 13.10
C GLY A 180 -11.38 6.90 12.69
N THR A 181 -12.23 7.56 11.90
CA THR A 181 -13.45 6.97 11.34
C THR A 181 -13.64 7.36 9.87
N LEU A 182 -14.13 6.42 9.06
CA LEU A 182 -14.46 6.61 7.64
C LEU A 182 -15.90 6.18 7.37
N GLY A 183 -16.70 7.06 6.78
CA GLY A 183 -18.13 6.79 6.54
C GLY A 183 -18.90 6.32 7.79
N GLY A 184 -18.51 6.80 8.98
CA GLY A 184 -19.09 6.39 10.27
C GLY A 184 -18.60 5.05 10.83
N ARG A 185 -17.65 4.39 10.16
CA ARG A 185 -17.02 3.14 10.62
C ARG A 185 -15.71 3.46 11.33
N GLY A 186 -15.46 2.79 12.45
CA GLY A 186 -14.19 2.78 13.16
C GLY A 186 -13.80 1.34 13.47
N ILE A 187 -12.56 1.12 13.89
CA ILE A 187 -12.09 -0.19 14.33
C ILE A 187 -11.91 -0.16 15.84
N MET A 188 -12.32 -1.25 16.49
CA MET A 188 -12.04 -1.46 17.90
C MET A 188 -10.53 -1.61 18.06
N GLN A 189 -9.93 -0.66 18.78
CA GLN A 189 -8.51 -0.69 19.08
C GLN A 189 -8.21 -1.91 19.96
N SER A 190 -7.15 -2.63 19.62
CA SER A 190 -6.63 -3.68 20.50
C SER A 190 -5.81 -3.03 21.60
N ASP A 191 -5.90 -3.55 22.83
CA ASP A 191 -5.02 -3.15 23.92
C ASP A 191 -3.56 -3.61 23.72
N ALA A 192 -3.31 -4.47 22.73
CA ALA A 192 -1.96 -4.94 22.40
C ALA A 192 -1.17 -3.82 21.70
N GLU A 193 -0.04 -3.42 22.30
CA GLU A 193 0.91 -2.54 21.64
C GLU A 193 1.48 -3.22 20.38
N ARG A 194 1.40 -2.53 19.24
CA ARG A 194 1.97 -2.99 17.96
C ARG A 194 3.22 -2.18 17.63
N PRO A 195 4.27 -2.80 17.06
CA PRO A 195 5.37 -2.06 16.46
C PRO A 195 4.86 -1.02 15.44
N PRO A 196 5.49 0.16 15.34
CA PRO A 196 5.13 1.15 14.33
C PRO A 196 5.22 0.62 12.90
N TYR A 197 4.32 1.07 12.04
CA TYR A 197 4.29 0.71 10.63
C TYR A 197 5.38 1.44 9.84
N ARG A 198 5.93 0.75 8.84
CA ARG A 198 6.69 1.39 7.75
C ARG A 198 5.87 1.42 6.48
N VAL A 199 5.69 2.60 5.91
CA VAL A 199 4.73 2.81 4.82
C VAL A 199 5.42 3.37 3.59
N SER A 200 5.15 2.80 2.43
CA SER A 200 5.61 3.34 1.15
C SER A 200 4.43 3.55 0.21
N LEU A 201 4.18 4.81 -0.16
CA LEU A 201 3.10 5.20 -1.06
C LEU A 201 3.70 5.69 -2.37
N TYR A 202 3.12 5.31 -3.50
CA TYR A 202 3.55 5.84 -4.78
C TYR A 202 2.38 6.12 -5.72
N ALA A 203 2.51 7.21 -6.48
CA ALA A 203 1.45 7.77 -7.31
C ALA A 203 0.15 8.09 -6.53
N GLY A 204 0.25 8.55 -5.28
CA GLY A 204 -0.91 8.65 -4.39
C GLY A 204 -2.09 9.45 -4.93
N ALA A 205 -3.25 8.79 -5.05
CA ALA A 205 -4.49 9.35 -5.60
C ALA A 205 -5.45 9.82 -4.49
N PHE A 206 -4.94 10.67 -3.60
CA PHE A 206 -5.65 11.33 -2.51
C PHE A 206 -5.08 12.74 -2.32
N ASP A 207 -5.78 13.61 -1.58
CA ASP A 207 -5.32 15.00 -1.39
C ASP A 207 -4.03 15.05 -0.59
N ARG A 208 -3.11 15.93 -0.97
CA ARG A 208 -1.77 16.00 -0.37
C ARG A 208 -1.79 16.42 1.10
N ASP A 209 -2.85 17.06 1.55
CA ASP A 209 -3.06 17.48 2.93
C ASP A 209 -3.82 16.43 3.77
N ALA A 210 -4.10 15.24 3.23
CA ALA A 210 -4.93 14.24 3.89
C ALA A 210 -4.41 13.82 5.28
N PHE A 211 -3.10 13.87 5.53
CA PHE A 211 -2.51 13.58 6.84
C PHE A 211 -2.37 14.79 7.77
N THR A 212 -2.76 15.99 7.34
CA THR A 212 -2.77 17.17 8.21
C THR A 212 -3.90 17.09 9.23
N SER A 213 -3.90 17.95 10.26
CA SER A 213 -4.93 17.96 11.29
C SER A 213 -6.36 18.14 10.76
N GLY A 214 -6.52 18.82 9.61
CA GLY A 214 -7.81 19.01 8.94
C GLY A 214 -8.10 18.00 7.82
N GLY A 215 -7.16 17.09 7.54
CA GLY A 215 -7.26 16.15 6.43
C GLY A 215 -8.15 14.94 6.69
N GLU A 216 -8.56 14.29 5.60
CA GLU A 216 -9.40 13.08 5.59
C GLU A 216 -8.78 11.94 6.42
N TYR A 217 -7.44 11.81 6.40
CA TYR A 217 -6.67 10.76 7.07
C TYR A 217 -5.82 11.30 8.22
N ARG A 218 -6.30 12.31 8.96
CA ARG A 218 -5.55 13.00 10.04
C ARG A 218 -4.94 12.08 11.12
N CYS A 219 -5.56 10.93 11.39
CA CYS A 219 -5.05 9.91 12.32
C CYS A 219 -4.11 8.87 11.67
N GLY A 220 -3.87 8.94 10.36
CA GLY A 220 -3.17 7.90 9.60
C GLY A 220 -1.66 7.79 9.88
N LEU A 221 -1.10 8.75 10.62
CA LEU A 221 0.31 8.77 10.97
C LEU A 221 0.57 8.44 12.46
N THR A 222 -0.47 8.14 13.25
CA THR A 222 -0.36 7.93 14.71
C THR A 222 0.59 6.79 15.09
N ASN A 223 0.60 5.69 14.33
CA ASN A 223 1.48 4.54 14.58
C ASN A 223 2.41 4.26 13.38
N VAL A 224 2.88 5.30 12.70
CA VAL A 224 3.81 5.18 11.57
C VAL A 224 5.17 5.70 12.00
N GLU A 225 6.23 4.89 11.88
CA GLU A 225 7.59 5.37 12.16
C GLU A 225 8.24 6.04 10.94
N GLN A 226 7.98 5.52 9.74
CA GLN A 226 8.60 6.00 8.51
C GLN A 226 7.65 5.89 7.33
N LEU A 227 7.53 6.99 6.58
CA LEU A 227 6.75 7.07 5.36
C LEU A 227 7.63 7.50 4.19
N VAL A 228 7.69 6.68 3.14
CA VAL A 228 8.30 7.06 1.86
C VAL A 228 7.20 7.34 0.83
N ASN A 229 7.17 8.54 0.28
CA ASN A 229 6.24 8.92 -0.77
C ASN A 229 6.96 9.12 -2.11
N LEU A 230 6.59 8.37 -3.14
CA LEU A 230 7.05 8.59 -4.50
C LEU A 230 5.95 9.27 -5.30
N PHE A 231 6.22 10.47 -5.79
CA PHE A 231 5.29 11.23 -6.63
C PHE A 231 5.90 11.48 -8.00
N ASN A 232 5.10 11.89 -8.97
CA ASN A 232 5.57 12.26 -10.31
C ASN A 232 4.98 13.62 -10.69
N SER A 233 5.82 14.65 -10.72
CA SER A 233 5.39 16.01 -11.07
C SER A 233 4.90 16.16 -12.52
N ASP A 234 5.16 15.17 -13.37
CA ASP A 234 4.82 15.18 -14.81
C ASP A 234 3.61 14.28 -15.12
N ASP A 235 2.99 13.66 -14.10
CA ASP A 235 1.85 12.77 -14.23
C ASP A 235 0.57 13.51 -14.68
N PRO A 236 0.08 13.27 -15.91
CA PRO A 236 -1.06 13.97 -16.45
C PRO A 236 -2.41 13.51 -15.85
N VAL A 237 -2.48 12.31 -15.27
CA VAL A 237 -3.67 11.77 -14.61
C VAL A 237 -3.84 12.48 -13.28
N LEU A 238 -2.80 12.48 -12.45
CA LEU A 238 -2.84 13.08 -11.11
C LEU A 238 -2.83 14.62 -11.14
N ARG A 239 -2.26 15.25 -12.18
CA ARG A 239 -2.42 16.70 -12.40
C ARG A 239 -3.89 17.11 -12.52
N ARG A 240 -4.74 16.21 -13.02
CA ARG A 240 -6.17 16.41 -13.27
C ARG A 240 -7.05 15.92 -12.12
N PHE A 241 -6.46 15.55 -10.98
CA PHE A 241 -7.17 14.97 -9.83
C PHE A 241 -8.37 15.80 -9.36
N HIS A 242 -8.25 17.13 -9.34
CA HIS A 242 -9.32 18.06 -8.97
C HIS A 242 -10.58 17.98 -9.86
N PHE A 243 -10.52 17.37 -11.05
CA PHE A 243 -11.72 17.14 -11.85
C PHE A 243 -12.55 15.95 -11.36
N PHE A 244 -11.96 15.07 -10.55
CA PHE A 244 -12.57 13.83 -10.08
C PHE A 244 -13.01 13.91 -8.60
N GLU A 245 -12.29 14.65 -7.77
CA GLU A 245 -12.69 15.02 -6.41
C GLU A 245 -13.17 16.48 -6.39
N ARG A 246 -14.49 16.68 -6.25
CA ARG A 246 -15.12 18.01 -6.23
C ARG A 246 -15.31 18.49 -4.79
N GLY A 247 -14.94 19.73 -4.49
CA GLY A 247 -15.26 20.39 -3.21
C GLY A 247 -14.17 21.31 -2.67
N SER A 248 -12.89 20.90 -2.80
CA SER A 248 -11.74 21.61 -2.22
C SER A 248 -10.64 22.00 -3.22
N SER A 249 -10.85 21.79 -4.53
CA SER A 249 -9.78 21.88 -5.55
C SER A 249 -8.51 21.10 -5.15
N PRO A 250 -8.66 19.80 -4.85
CA PRO A 250 -7.61 19.02 -4.21
C PRO A 250 -6.39 18.84 -5.11
N THR A 251 -5.22 18.71 -4.48
CA THR A 251 -3.96 18.44 -5.20
C THR A 251 -3.45 17.07 -4.83
N ALA A 252 -3.40 16.15 -5.80
CA ALA A 252 -2.96 14.79 -5.55
C ALA A 252 -1.56 14.71 -4.92
N ALA A 253 -1.45 13.91 -3.86
CA ALA A 253 -0.19 13.57 -3.21
C ALA A 253 0.84 12.98 -4.20
N GLY A 254 0.38 12.16 -5.14
CA GLY A 254 1.23 11.58 -6.19
C GLY A 254 1.62 12.54 -7.32
N TYR A 255 1.11 13.78 -7.33
CA TYR A 255 1.51 14.83 -8.29
C TYR A 255 2.43 15.88 -7.67
N ARG A 256 2.20 16.28 -6.41
CA ARG A 256 2.99 17.34 -5.73
C ARG A 256 3.74 16.89 -4.47
N GLY A 257 3.64 15.62 -4.11
CA GLY A 257 4.06 15.15 -2.79
C GLY A 257 3.06 15.55 -1.70
N LEU A 258 3.14 14.86 -0.58
CA LEU A 258 2.42 15.16 0.66
C LEU A 258 2.77 16.56 1.18
N LEU A 259 1.79 17.21 1.76
CA LEU A 259 1.99 18.36 2.63
C LEU A 259 2.39 17.80 4.00
N ILE A 260 3.60 18.11 4.43
CA ILE A 260 4.14 17.63 5.70
C ILE A 260 3.46 18.44 6.82
N PRO A 261 2.76 17.81 7.77
CA PRO A 261 2.16 18.52 8.89
C PRO A 261 3.26 19.19 9.72
N CYS A 262 3.09 20.47 10.07
CA CYS A 262 3.97 21.13 11.05
C CYS A 262 3.80 20.54 12.46
N SER A 263 2.71 19.80 12.70
CA SER A 263 2.33 19.22 13.99
C SER A 263 1.29 18.11 13.77
N VAL A 264 1.55 16.89 14.26
CA VAL A 264 0.60 15.78 14.31
C VAL A 264 0.04 15.76 15.74
N PRO A 265 -1.28 15.75 15.96
CA PRO A 265 -1.82 15.70 17.30
C PRO A 265 -1.51 14.33 17.94
N ASN A 266 -0.62 14.32 18.94
CA ASN A 266 -0.41 13.13 19.79
C ASN A 266 -1.63 12.94 20.68
N SER A 267 -2.35 11.83 20.48
CA SER A 267 -3.45 11.39 21.35
C SER A 267 -3.00 11.01 22.76
N SER A 268 -1.68 10.91 23.02
CA SER A 268 -1.11 10.35 24.24
C SER A 268 -0.26 11.33 25.09
N GLY A 269 -0.14 12.61 24.74
CA GLY A 269 0.52 13.62 25.59
C GLY A 269 2.03 13.40 25.87
N ILE A 270 2.62 12.31 25.40
CA ILE A 270 4.06 12.08 25.38
C ILE A 270 4.60 12.81 24.14
N ALA A 271 5.56 13.71 24.33
CA ALA A 271 6.33 14.27 23.22
C ALA A 271 7.05 13.12 22.51
N GLY A 272 6.50 12.63 21.40
CA GLY A 272 6.89 11.34 20.84
C GLY A 272 6.89 11.38 19.32
N LEU A 273 8.10 11.31 18.75
CA LEU A 273 8.49 10.92 17.39
C LEU A 273 7.46 11.18 16.28
N PHE A 274 7.66 12.29 15.57
CA PHE A 274 7.06 12.45 14.25
C PHE A 274 7.52 11.33 13.31
N PRO A 275 6.65 10.79 12.45
CA PRO A 275 7.09 9.88 11.41
C PRO A 275 8.18 10.53 10.57
N SER A 276 9.23 9.78 10.25
CA SER A 276 10.21 10.21 9.26
C SER A 276 9.56 10.16 7.87
N ILE A 277 9.16 11.32 7.34
CA ILE A 277 8.55 11.43 6.00
C ILE A 277 9.63 11.80 4.99
N THR A 278 9.90 10.89 4.05
CA THR A 278 10.80 11.15 2.91
C THR A 278 10.03 11.11 1.60
N GLN A 279 10.30 12.06 0.71
CA GLN A 279 9.57 12.17 -0.55
C GLN A 279 10.52 12.27 -1.74
N TYR A 280 10.17 11.60 -2.84
CA TYR A 280 10.97 11.60 -4.06
C TYR A 280 10.11 11.87 -5.28
N ASP A 281 10.56 12.80 -6.12
CA ASP A 281 9.95 13.07 -7.42
C ASP A 281 10.53 12.11 -8.48
N CYS A 282 9.71 11.17 -8.91
CA CYS A 282 9.98 10.18 -9.94
C CYS A 282 9.78 10.72 -11.37
N ARG A 283 9.88 12.04 -11.60
CA ARG A 283 9.78 12.67 -12.93
C ARG A 283 10.59 12.01 -14.06
N ALA A 284 11.65 11.27 -13.73
CA ALA A 284 12.43 10.49 -14.68
C ALA A 284 11.58 9.45 -15.46
N ILE A 285 10.42 9.05 -14.93
CA ILE A 285 9.47 8.15 -15.61
C ILE A 285 8.58 8.87 -16.63
N GLY A 286 8.72 10.21 -16.75
CA GLY A 286 8.00 11.04 -17.70
C GLY A 286 6.51 11.16 -17.37
N ARG A 287 5.66 11.22 -18.40
CA ARG A 287 4.21 11.47 -18.27
C ARG A 287 3.39 10.22 -17.91
N SER A 288 4.01 9.23 -17.29
CA SER A 288 3.36 7.95 -16.98
C SER A 288 2.65 7.95 -15.62
N HIS A 289 1.50 7.28 -15.58
CA HIS A 289 0.80 6.85 -14.36
C HIS A 289 0.84 5.32 -14.21
N SER A 290 1.67 4.60 -15.00
CA SER A 290 1.77 3.15 -14.88
C SER A 290 2.63 2.77 -13.69
N GLU A 291 2.16 1.81 -12.89
CA GLU A 291 2.93 1.23 -11.80
C GLU A 291 4.28 0.66 -12.24
N THR A 292 4.32 -0.01 -13.40
CA THR A 292 5.58 -0.58 -13.94
C THR A 292 6.64 0.48 -14.17
N ASP A 293 6.23 1.71 -14.44
CA ASP A 293 7.16 2.79 -14.73
C ASP A 293 7.76 3.34 -13.44
N TYR A 294 6.99 3.37 -12.35
CA TYR A 294 7.52 3.68 -11.02
C TYR A 294 8.61 2.70 -10.58
N LEU A 295 8.59 1.45 -11.06
CA LEU A 295 9.68 0.49 -10.80
C LEU A 295 11.02 0.86 -11.44
N ARG A 296 10.99 1.76 -12.43
CA ARG A 296 12.19 2.32 -13.06
C ARG A 296 12.67 3.59 -12.34
N CYS A 297 11.90 4.10 -11.37
CA CYS A 297 12.33 5.22 -10.54
C CYS A 297 13.44 4.76 -9.58
N PRO A 298 14.60 5.44 -9.52
CA PRO A 298 15.69 5.08 -8.61
C PRO A 298 15.27 5.04 -7.13
N ALA A 299 14.27 5.85 -6.76
CA ALA A 299 13.74 5.88 -5.40
C ALA A 299 12.85 4.68 -5.03
N MET A 300 12.43 3.84 -6.00
CA MET A 300 11.65 2.63 -5.71
C MET A 300 12.40 1.66 -4.80
N GLN A 301 13.72 1.55 -4.96
CA GLN A 301 14.53 0.73 -4.06
C GLN A 301 14.44 1.23 -2.61
N ARG A 302 14.42 2.55 -2.40
CA ARG A 302 14.23 3.14 -1.06
C ARG A 302 12.85 2.86 -0.49
N ALA A 303 11.81 2.91 -1.33
CA ALA A 303 10.45 2.56 -0.93
C ALA A 303 10.34 1.08 -0.51
N MET A 304 10.97 0.15 -1.24
CA MET A 304 11.01 -1.27 -0.88
C MET A 304 11.84 -1.51 0.39
N GLN A 305 13.03 -0.93 0.49
CA GLN A 305 13.88 -1.01 1.69
C GLN A 305 13.15 -0.53 2.95
N ASN A 306 12.42 0.58 2.84
CA ASN A 306 11.63 1.12 3.93
C ASN A 306 10.65 0.07 4.45
N VAL A 307 9.77 -0.49 3.61
CA VAL A 307 8.79 -1.49 4.10
C VAL A 307 9.42 -2.80 4.56
N LEU A 308 10.68 -3.06 4.21
CA LEU A 308 11.45 -4.20 4.68
C LEU A 308 12.19 -3.94 6.01
N GLY A 309 12.17 -2.71 6.53
CA GLY A 309 12.78 -2.36 7.82
C GLY A 309 14.18 -1.73 7.76
N TYR A 310 14.59 -1.20 6.61
CA TYR A 310 15.90 -0.55 6.40
C TYR A 310 15.81 0.97 6.24
#